data_AF-A0A7H5F157-F1
#
_entry.id   AF-A0A7H5F157-F1
#
_cell.length_a   1.000
_cell.length_b   1.000
_cell.length_c   1.000
_cell.angle_alpha   90.00
_cell.angle_beta   90.00
_cell.angle_gamma   90.00
#
_symmetry.space_group_name_H-M   'P 1'
#
loop_
_entity.id
_entity.type
_entity.pdbx_description
1 polymer ?
#
loop_
_entity_poly.entity_id
_entity_poly.type
_entity_poly.pdbx_seq_one_letter_code
_entity_poly.pdbx_strand_id
1 'polypeptide(L)'
;MKNTFHHLFMAPLDVPKSRQEMMDLIKMTIVSPEIASELPDLSVLEYDERGHLASAYEVDDLMEKHSISLADEIIGMPYEEHPPHVPQVLIKSPVPTGITIGGTNETITLPNSGPISVPFQYIGKVRRNTPELFWLPFEELEIIYPLLSTIDGYIFLDYTKPDAPVLLEVAGAIYNEDYYKDWPISARLQYKEVHLQSISLKMAQDAEERGEYLEEFGNLGIPYWQQDYQLPYCPKSGRLMKLIASFTTYGSIPLLHSDYQFSDPSKNNNIAHLSFWGSGTLNIFMEPETKIVGMIVQGS
;
A
#
# COMPACT_ATOMS: atom_id res chain seq x y z
N MET A 1 -3.06 40.75 -0.60
CA MET A 1 -2.87 39.37 -1.09
C MET A 1 -4.12 38.61 -0.71
N LYS A 2 -4.81 38.01 -1.69
CA LYS A 2 -5.96 37.14 -1.42
C LYS A 2 -5.40 35.83 -0.87
N ASN A 3 -5.87 35.39 0.30
CA ASN A 3 -5.46 34.12 0.87
C ASN A 3 -6.23 33.02 0.15
N THR A 4 -5.62 32.49 -0.90
CA THR A 4 -6.06 31.24 -1.54
C THR A 4 -5.49 30.09 -0.73
N PHE A 5 -6.32 29.11 -0.37
CA PHE A 5 -5.86 27.89 0.29
C PHE A 5 -5.67 26.80 -0.76
N HIS A 6 -4.65 25.98 -0.58
CA HIS A 6 -4.33 24.88 -1.48
C HIS A 6 -4.16 23.58 -0.69
N HIS A 7 -4.82 22.52 -1.12
CA HIS A 7 -4.41 21.15 -0.77
C HIS A 7 -3.63 20.55 -1.93
N LEU A 8 -2.55 19.87 -1.59
CA LEU A 8 -1.62 19.23 -2.52
C LEU A 8 -1.57 17.76 -2.15
N PHE A 9 -1.77 16.87 -3.11
CA PHE A 9 -1.84 15.44 -2.82
C PHE A 9 -1.36 14.56 -3.98
N MET A 10 -0.84 13.39 -3.60
CA MET A 10 -0.34 12.37 -4.52
C MET A 10 -1.42 11.32 -4.81
N ALA A 11 -2.25 11.56 -5.80
CA ALA A 11 -3.04 10.53 -6.45
C ALA A 11 -3.51 11.02 -7.82
N PRO A 12 -3.57 10.15 -8.84
CA PRO A 12 -4.38 10.44 -10.01
C PRO A 12 -5.81 10.72 -9.52
N LEU A 13 -6.34 11.88 -9.90
CA LEU A 13 -7.68 12.29 -9.49
C LEU A 13 -8.68 11.60 -10.42
N ASP A 14 -8.86 10.28 -10.27
CA ASP A 14 -10.13 9.70 -10.70
C ASP A 14 -11.23 10.43 -9.95
N VAL A 15 -12.17 11.02 -10.70
CA VAL A 15 -13.15 11.96 -10.18
C VAL A 15 -13.88 11.31 -9.00
N PRO A 16 -13.67 11.81 -7.76
CA PRO A 16 -14.35 11.27 -6.60
C PRO A 16 -15.85 11.32 -6.83
N LYS A 17 -16.56 10.28 -6.41
CA LYS A 17 -17.99 10.12 -6.67
C LYS A 17 -18.84 10.81 -5.61
N SER A 18 -18.23 11.26 -4.52
CA SER A 18 -18.90 11.97 -3.44
C SER A 18 -17.99 12.89 -2.63
N ARG A 19 -18.59 13.82 -1.87
CA ARG A 19 -17.87 14.64 -0.87
C ARG A 19 -17.09 13.81 0.14
N GLN A 20 -17.68 12.71 0.62
CA GLN A 20 -17.05 11.88 1.65
C GLN A 20 -15.81 11.18 1.10
N GLU A 21 -15.91 10.60 -0.09
CA GLU A 21 -14.80 9.97 -0.80
C GLU A 21 -13.68 10.97 -1.06
N MET A 22 -14.02 12.19 -1.49
CA MET A 22 -13.06 13.27 -1.67
C MET A 22 -12.31 13.62 -0.37
N MET A 23 -13.05 13.79 0.74
CA MET A 23 -12.44 14.08 2.03
C MET A 23 -11.53 12.97 2.54
N ASP A 24 -11.93 11.71 2.31
CA ASP A 24 -11.14 10.56 2.73
C ASP A 24 -9.89 10.38 1.85
N LEU A 25 -9.99 10.68 0.56
CA LEU A 25 -8.83 10.74 -0.33
C LEU A 25 -7.84 11.82 0.15
N ILE A 26 -8.30 13.05 0.42
CA ILE A 26 -7.45 14.13 0.95
C ILE A 26 -6.75 13.67 2.23
N LYS A 27 -7.47 13.10 3.20
CA LYS A 27 -6.88 12.61 4.46
C LYS A 27 -5.81 11.54 4.26
N MET A 28 -5.88 10.77 3.18
CA MET A 28 -4.96 9.68 2.89
C MET A 28 -3.72 10.12 2.11
N THR A 29 -3.80 11.23 1.36
CA THR A 29 -2.78 11.59 0.36
C THR A 29 -2.27 13.03 0.46
N ILE A 30 -2.81 13.85 1.37
CA ILE A 30 -2.37 15.24 1.55
C ILE A 30 -0.89 15.32 1.95
N VAL A 31 -0.16 16.23 1.31
CA VAL A 31 1.23 16.57 1.61
C VAL A 31 1.38 18.06 1.90
N SER A 32 2.51 18.45 2.50
CA SER A 32 2.81 19.86 2.70
C SER A 32 3.28 20.53 1.39
N PRO A 33 3.16 21.85 1.25
CA PRO A 33 3.70 22.59 0.11
C PRO A 33 5.19 22.38 -0.14
N GLU A 34 5.98 22.20 0.93
CA GLU A 34 7.40 21.93 0.82
C GLU A 34 7.65 20.57 0.14
N ILE A 35 6.93 19.53 0.57
CA ILE A 35 7.01 18.18 -0.01
C ILE A 35 6.47 18.18 -1.44
N ALA A 36 5.40 18.93 -1.70
CA ALA A 36 4.77 18.97 -3.01
C ALA A 36 5.71 19.45 -4.13
N SER A 37 6.68 20.30 -3.81
CA SER A 37 7.70 20.73 -4.77
C SER A 37 8.70 19.64 -5.17
N GLU A 38 8.67 18.51 -4.47
CA GLU A 38 9.54 17.35 -4.67
C GLU A 38 8.79 16.20 -5.37
N LEU A 39 7.53 16.41 -5.77
CA LEU A 39 6.70 15.38 -6.40
C LEU A 39 6.66 15.55 -7.92
N PRO A 40 6.81 14.46 -8.70
CA PRO A 40 6.75 14.53 -10.15
C PRO A 40 5.32 14.81 -10.66
N ASP A 41 4.32 14.22 -10.01
CA ASP A 41 2.91 14.38 -10.34
C ASP A 41 2.12 14.78 -9.09
N LEU A 42 1.24 15.76 -9.25
CA LEU A 42 0.48 16.30 -8.13
C LEU A 42 -0.94 16.70 -8.54
N SER A 43 -1.90 16.27 -7.75
CA SER A 43 -3.24 16.82 -7.78
C SER A 43 -3.36 17.98 -6.79
N VAL A 44 -3.98 19.07 -7.24
CA VAL A 44 -4.12 20.29 -6.44
C VAL A 44 -5.57 20.73 -6.38
N LEU A 45 -6.01 21.05 -5.16
CA LEU A 45 -7.31 21.66 -4.91
C LEU A 45 -7.15 23.14 -4.63
N GLU A 46 -7.93 23.95 -5.33
CA GLU A 46 -7.97 25.40 -5.17
C GLU A 46 -9.26 25.81 -4.46
N TYR A 47 -9.11 26.51 -3.34
CA TYR A 47 -10.22 27.03 -2.56
C TYR A 47 -10.36 28.54 -2.77
N ASP A 48 -11.59 29.02 -2.85
CA ASP A 48 -11.90 30.44 -2.95
C ASP A 48 -11.55 31.22 -1.67
N GLU A 49 -11.69 32.55 -1.71
CA GLU A 49 -11.43 33.42 -0.55
C GLU A 49 -12.33 33.16 0.66
N ARG A 50 -13.43 32.40 0.47
CA ARG A 50 -14.34 31.99 1.53
C ARG A 50 -14.00 30.61 2.09
N GLY A 51 -12.95 29.97 1.57
CA GLY A 51 -12.52 28.65 1.98
C GLY A 51 -13.36 27.53 1.38
N HIS A 52 -13.95 27.71 0.20
CA HIS A 52 -14.72 26.67 -0.48
C HIS A 52 -14.01 26.19 -1.74
N LEU A 53 -14.03 24.88 -1.97
CA LEU A 53 -13.42 24.24 -3.13
C LEU A 53 -14.03 24.81 -4.42
N ALA A 54 -13.18 25.42 -5.24
CA ALA A 54 -13.57 26.09 -6.48
C ALA A 54 -13.13 25.30 -7.72
N SER A 55 -11.94 24.70 -7.67
CA SER A 55 -11.33 24.00 -8.80
C SER A 55 -10.35 22.92 -8.33
N ALA A 56 -10.07 21.97 -9.23
CA ALA A 56 -8.99 21.01 -9.08
C ALA A 56 -8.19 20.90 -10.39
N TYR A 57 -6.91 20.59 -10.29
CA TYR A 57 -6.04 20.35 -11.43
C TYR A 57 -4.95 19.34 -11.11
N GLU A 58 -4.51 18.61 -12.14
CA GLU A 58 -3.27 17.84 -12.13
C GLU A 58 -2.14 18.75 -12.60
N VAL A 59 -0.97 18.61 -11.99
CA VAL A 59 0.29 19.22 -12.41
C VAL A 59 1.21 18.08 -12.82
N ASP A 60 1.63 18.09 -14.07
CA ASP A 60 2.59 17.12 -14.60
C ASP A 60 4.04 17.52 -14.33
N ASP A 61 4.97 16.66 -14.76
CA ASP A 61 6.41 16.84 -14.66
C ASP A 61 6.94 18.09 -15.40
N LEU A 62 6.17 18.63 -16.35
CA LEU A 62 6.45 19.87 -17.07
C LEU A 62 5.83 21.10 -16.39
N MET A 63 5.23 20.94 -15.22
CA MET A 63 4.51 21.96 -14.47
C MET A 63 3.27 22.52 -15.20
N GLU A 64 2.75 21.77 -16.18
CA GLU A 64 1.52 22.15 -16.88
C GLU A 64 0.30 21.77 -16.03
N LYS A 65 -0.67 22.68 -15.96
CA LYS A 65 -1.92 22.47 -15.21
C LYS A 65 -2.99 21.90 -16.13
N HIS A 66 -3.49 20.72 -15.79
CA HIS A 66 -4.61 20.06 -16.45
C HIS A 66 -5.85 20.13 -15.56
N SER A 67 -6.90 20.82 -16.01
CA SER A 67 -8.12 21.00 -15.21
C SER A 67 -8.88 19.70 -15.06
N ILE A 68 -9.36 19.44 -13.84
CA ILE A 68 -10.12 18.24 -13.50
C ILE A 68 -11.57 18.61 -13.28
N SER A 69 -12.47 17.90 -13.96
CA SER A 69 -13.91 18.10 -13.81
C SER A 69 -14.37 17.51 -12.48
N LEU A 70 -14.74 18.37 -11.54
CA LEU A 70 -15.33 17.96 -10.27
C LEU A 70 -16.85 17.78 -10.42
N ALA A 71 -17.43 16.85 -9.66
CA ALA A 71 -18.88 16.74 -9.54
C ALA A 71 -19.45 18.00 -8.85
N ASP A 72 -20.66 18.42 -9.24
CA ASP A 72 -21.34 19.59 -8.68
C ASP A 72 -21.48 19.53 -7.15
N GLU A 73 -21.65 18.32 -6.61
CA GLU A 73 -21.70 18.10 -5.17
C GLU A 73 -20.36 18.33 -4.49
N ILE A 74 -19.22 18.11 -5.14
CA ILE A 74 -17.88 18.33 -4.54
C ILE A 74 -17.52 19.82 -4.54
N ILE A 75 -17.96 20.56 -5.56
CA ILE A 75 -17.80 22.01 -5.61
C ILE A 75 -18.44 22.66 -4.38
N GLY A 76 -17.75 23.65 -3.83
CA GLY A 76 -18.20 24.37 -2.65
C GLY A 76 -17.89 23.69 -1.31
N MET A 77 -17.24 22.52 -1.32
CA MET A 77 -16.82 21.83 -0.09
C MET A 77 -15.88 22.73 0.75
N PRO A 78 -16.09 22.87 2.06
CA PRO A 78 -15.24 23.72 2.89
C PRO A 78 -13.82 23.15 2.99
N TYR A 79 -12.85 24.05 3.16
CA TYR A 79 -11.48 23.69 3.50
C TYR A 79 -11.43 23.04 4.89
N GLU A 80 -10.74 21.91 4.99
CA GLU A 80 -10.46 21.23 6.26
C GLU A 80 -8.97 21.00 6.41
N GLU A 81 -8.38 21.46 7.51
CA GLU A 81 -6.97 21.24 7.78
C GLU A 81 -6.73 19.79 8.23
N HIS A 82 -5.81 19.11 7.56
CA HIS A 82 -5.39 17.76 7.87
C HIS A 82 -3.86 17.69 8.00
N PRO A 83 -3.31 16.87 8.93
CA PRO A 83 -1.88 16.68 9.03
C PRO A 83 -1.32 16.13 7.71
N PRO A 84 -0.28 16.77 7.14
CA PRO A 84 0.33 16.27 5.91
C PRO A 84 1.07 14.95 6.17
N HIS A 85 1.01 14.06 5.19
CA HIS A 85 1.85 12.88 5.14
C HIS A 85 3.25 13.24 4.63
N VAL A 86 4.21 12.41 5.01
CA VAL A 86 5.59 12.49 4.51
C VAL A 86 5.84 11.24 3.67
N PRO A 87 5.80 11.35 2.33
CA PRO A 87 6.11 10.25 1.44
C PRO A 87 7.55 9.78 1.64
N GLN A 88 7.73 8.48 1.72
CA GLN A 88 9.05 7.87 1.87
C GLN A 88 9.18 6.66 0.97
N VAL A 89 10.41 6.43 0.50
CA VAL A 89 10.78 5.28 -0.30
C VAL A 89 11.45 4.25 0.61
N LEU A 90 11.05 2.99 0.46
CA LEU A 90 11.67 1.86 1.13
C LEU A 90 12.81 1.34 0.26
N ILE A 91 14.03 1.36 0.82
CA ILE A 91 15.21 0.79 0.17
C ILE A 91 15.82 -0.29 1.05
N LYS A 92 16.66 -1.13 0.46
CA LYS A 92 17.42 -2.13 1.21
C LYS A 92 18.33 -1.48 2.27
N SER A 93 18.25 -1.99 3.49
CA SER A 93 19.15 -1.62 4.57
C SER A 93 20.29 -2.63 4.72
N PRO A 94 21.53 -2.17 4.95
CA PRO A 94 22.67 -3.06 5.24
C PRO A 94 22.65 -3.59 6.69
N VAL A 95 21.77 -3.07 7.54
CA VAL A 95 21.66 -3.44 8.96
C VAL A 95 20.22 -3.87 9.27
N PRO A 96 20.00 -4.63 10.36
CA PRO A 96 18.65 -4.95 10.82
C PRO A 96 17.85 -3.69 11.16
N THR A 97 16.61 -3.62 10.68
CA THR A 97 15.67 -2.52 10.90
C THR A 97 14.33 -3.02 11.43
N GLY A 98 13.38 -2.11 11.63
CA GLY A 98 12.01 -2.42 12.01
C GLY A 98 11.12 -2.92 10.86
N ILE A 99 11.60 -2.94 9.61
CA ILE A 99 10.83 -3.36 8.44
C ILE A 99 11.59 -4.47 7.72
N THR A 100 10.91 -5.58 7.45
CA THR A 100 11.46 -6.67 6.61
C THR A 100 10.47 -7.12 5.55
N ILE A 101 11.01 -7.68 4.48
CA ILE A 101 10.28 -8.40 3.44
C ILE A 101 10.97 -9.74 3.16
N GLY A 102 10.19 -10.78 2.86
CA GLY A 102 10.59 -12.18 2.96
C GLY A 102 10.86 -12.61 4.40
N GLY A 103 11.54 -13.74 4.58
CA GLY A 103 11.83 -14.33 5.88
C GLY A 103 10.84 -15.41 6.31
N THR A 104 10.78 -15.68 7.60
CA THR A 104 9.84 -16.64 8.20
C THR A 104 9.53 -16.25 9.64
N ASN A 105 8.33 -16.62 10.09
CA ASN A 105 8.02 -16.70 11.50
C ASN A 105 7.30 -18.04 11.74
N GLU A 106 7.90 -18.93 12.52
CA GLU A 106 7.30 -20.24 12.82
C GLU A 106 6.20 -20.18 13.89
N THR A 107 6.10 -19.06 14.59
CA THR A 107 5.13 -18.85 15.68
C THR A 107 3.80 -18.29 15.19
N ILE A 108 3.77 -17.63 14.02
CA ILE A 108 2.50 -17.14 13.46
C ILE A 108 1.66 -18.29 12.93
N THR A 109 0.40 -18.31 13.34
CA THR A 109 -0.61 -19.21 12.79
C THR A 109 -1.19 -18.58 11.53
N LEU A 110 -0.95 -19.21 10.39
CA LEU A 110 -1.49 -18.77 9.11
C LEU A 110 -2.99 -19.10 9.02
N PRO A 111 -3.85 -18.18 8.56
CA PRO A 111 -5.24 -18.45 8.32
C PRO A 111 -5.42 -19.60 7.34
N ASN A 112 -6.42 -20.43 7.61
CA ASN A 112 -6.95 -21.38 6.65
C ASN A 112 -8.43 -21.04 6.49
N SER A 113 -8.86 -20.77 5.26
CA SER A 113 -10.23 -20.35 4.96
C SER A 113 -10.77 -21.10 3.75
N GLY A 114 -12.02 -21.56 3.82
CA GLY A 114 -12.68 -22.22 2.69
C GLY A 114 -12.72 -21.39 1.39
N PRO A 115 -12.90 -20.04 1.43
CA PRO A 115 -12.91 -19.23 0.22
C PRO A 115 -11.55 -19.11 -0.50
N ILE A 116 -10.44 -19.19 0.23
CA ILE A 116 -9.08 -19.08 -0.33
C ILE A 116 -8.44 -20.46 -0.29
N SER A 117 -8.38 -21.14 -1.45
CA SER A 117 -7.94 -22.54 -1.54
C SER A 117 -6.43 -22.75 -1.48
N VAL A 118 -5.65 -21.67 -1.43
CA VAL A 118 -4.19 -21.69 -1.33
C VAL A 118 -3.73 -21.26 0.06
N PRO A 119 -2.55 -21.69 0.53
CA PRO A 119 -2.05 -21.24 1.81
C PRO A 119 -1.78 -19.74 1.80
N PHE A 120 -1.85 -19.11 2.97
CA PHE A 120 -1.22 -17.81 3.19
C PHE A 120 0.30 -17.98 3.19
N GLN A 121 1.04 -16.99 2.71
CA GLN A 121 2.50 -16.91 2.82
C GLN A 121 2.88 -15.82 3.80
N TYR A 122 4.02 -16.02 4.47
CA TYR A 122 4.67 -14.96 5.22
C TYR A 122 5.35 -13.99 4.24
N ILE A 123 5.00 -12.71 4.34
CA ILE A 123 5.48 -11.65 3.45
C ILE A 123 6.61 -10.87 4.10
N GLY A 124 6.57 -10.64 5.41
CA GLY A 124 7.51 -9.79 6.11
C GLY A 124 6.90 -9.24 7.38
N LYS A 125 7.50 -8.16 7.91
CA LYS A 125 6.99 -7.52 9.13
C LYS A 125 7.32 -6.06 9.22
N VAL A 126 6.57 -5.37 10.06
CA VAL A 126 6.83 -3.98 10.45
C VAL A 126 6.79 -3.84 11.95
N ARG A 127 7.58 -2.93 12.51
CA ARG A 127 7.64 -2.63 13.93
C ARG A 127 7.16 -1.23 14.23
N ARG A 128 6.59 -1.07 15.41
CA ARG A 128 6.13 0.22 15.92
C ARG A 128 7.25 1.24 16.11
N ASN A 129 8.48 0.78 16.33
CA ASN A 129 9.62 1.68 16.50
C ASN A 129 10.14 2.28 15.18
N THR A 130 9.54 1.91 14.04
CA THR A 130 9.73 2.62 12.77
C THR A 130 9.07 4.01 12.87
N PRO A 131 9.76 5.12 12.50
CA PRO A 131 9.31 6.47 12.80
C PRO A 131 7.88 6.86 12.32
N GLU A 132 7.39 6.20 11.28
CA GLU A 132 6.09 6.45 10.64
C GLU A 132 4.98 5.55 11.20
N LEU A 133 5.35 4.56 12.02
CA LEU A 133 4.50 3.47 12.48
C LEU A 133 4.35 3.43 14.02
N PHE A 134 4.74 4.50 14.73
CA PHE A 134 4.56 4.59 16.20
C PHE A 134 3.11 4.45 16.68
N TRP A 135 2.16 4.65 15.78
CA TRP A 135 0.73 4.50 16.03
C TRP A 135 0.24 3.05 15.98
N LEU A 136 1.08 2.09 15.53
CA LEU A 136 0.71 0.68 15.51
C LEU A 136 0.31 0.22 16.93
N PRO A 137 -0.78 -0.56 17.07
CA PRO A 137 -1.26 -1.04 18.37
C PRO A 137 -0.46 -2.25 18.88
N PHE A 138 0.61 -2.64 18.18
CA PHE A 138 1.46 -3.81 18.45
C PHE A 138 2.93 -3.37 18.43
N GLU A 139 3.82 -4.10 19.10
CA GLU A 139 5.27 -3.88 18.94
C GLU A 139 5.76 -4.30 17.55
N GLU A 140 5.19 -5.39 17.03
CA GLU A 140 5.48 -5.97 15.72
C GLU A 140 4.16 -6.42 15.09
N LEU A 141 4.01 -6.14 13.79
CA LEU A 141 2.96 -6.67 12.95
C LEU A 141 3.61 -7.58 11.91
N GLU A 142 3.25 -8.84 11.95
CA GLU A 142 3.58 -9.81 10.91
C GLU A 142 2.63 -9.64 9.74
N ILE A 143 3.16 -9.73 8.52
CA ILE A 143 2.41 -9.51 7.29
C ILE A 143 2.34 -10.85 6.58
N ILE A 144 1.11 -11.27 6.29
CA ILE A 144 0.83 -12.52 5.60
C ILE A 144 -0.18 -12.27 4.48
N TYR A 145 -0.03 -12.94 3.35
CA TYR A 145 -0.91 -12.78 2.19
C TYR A 145 -0.95 -14.07 1.36
N PRO A 146 -2.09 -14.46 0.76
CA PRO A 146 -2.20 -15.63 -0.11
C PRO A 146 -1.77 -15.27 -1.54
N LEU A 147 -0.46 -15.15 -1.77
CA LEU A 147 0.15 -14.72 -3.05
C LEU A 147 -0.25 -15.58 -4.25
N LEU A 148 -0.57 -16.86 -4.01
CA LEU A 148 -0.93 -17.81 -5.05
C LEU A 148 -2.44 -17.76 -5.39
N SER A 149 -3.17 -16.79 -4.85
CA SER A 149 -4.57 -16.52 -5.20
C SER A 149 -4.66 -15.17 -5.89
N THR A 150 -5.49 -15.07 -6.92
CA THR A 150 -5.88 -13.80 -7.52
C THR A 150 -7.13 -13.28 -6.81
N ILE A 151 -7.06 -12.09 -6.25
CA ILE A 151 -8.14 -11.49 -5.44
C ILE A 151 -8.38 -10.07 -5.93
N ASP A 152 -9.55 -9.83 -6.52
CA ASP A 152 -9.92 -8.49 -6.97
C ASP A 152 -10.58 -7.74 -5.82
N GLY A 153 -9.78 -6.89 -5.17
CA GLY A 153 -10.16 -6.08 -4.01
C GLY A 153 -9.40 -6.47 -2.74
N TYR A 154 -10.01 -6.17 -1.60
CA TYR A 154 -9.36 -6.31 -0.30
C TYR A 154 -9.53 -7.70 0.31
N ILE A 155 -8.49 -8.19 0.98
CA ILE A 155 -8.64 -9.15 2.07
C ILE A 155 -8.54 -8.43 3.41
N PHE A 156 -9.35 -8.86 4.37
CA PHE A 156 -9.34 -8.31 5.74
C PHE A 156 -8.99 -9.37 6.77
N LEU A 157 -7.92 -9.13 7.53
CA LEU A 157 -7.47 -9.98 8.62
C LEU A 157 -7.69 -9.29 9.98
N ASP A 158 -8.23 -10.02 10.95
CA ASP A 158 -8.35 -9.59 12.34
C ASP A 158 -7.09 -9.98 13.13
N TYR A 159 -6.30 -8.98 13.52
CA TYR A 159 -5.09 -9.11 14.35
C TYR A 159 -5.36 -8.88 15.84
N THR A 160 -6.59 -9.06 16.33
CA THR A 160 -6.88 -9.04 17.77
C THR A 160 -5.96 -10.01 18.54
N LYS A 161 -5.60 -11.14 17.91
CA LYS A 161 -4.49 -12.02 18.30
C LYS A 161 -3.35 -11.89 17.27
N PRO A 162 -2.27 -11.13 17.57
CA PRO A 162 -1.26 -10.80 16.56
C PRO A 162 -0.52 -12.00 15.96
N ASP A 163 -0.39 -13.07 16.73
CA ASP A 163 0.26 -14.34 16.37
C ASP A 163 -0.69 -15.34 15.69
N ALA A 164 -1.98 -15.03 15.60
CA ALA A 164 -2.99 -15.89 14.99
C ALA A 164 -4.08 -15.03 14.33
N PRO A 165 -3.73 -14.25 13.28
CA PRO A 165 -4.70 -13.48 12.54
C PRO A 165 -5.78 -14.37 11.91
N VAL A 166 -6.99 -13.84 11.79
CA VAL A 166 -8.13 -14.57 11.23
C VAL A 166 -8.67 -13.82 10.02
N LEU A 167 -8.92 -14.54 8.91
CA LEU A 167 -9.62 -13.96 7.76
C LEU A 167 -11.06 -13.63 8.14
N LEU A 168 -11.44 -12.37 8.00
CA LEU A 168 -12.81 -11.91 8.22
C LEU A 168 -13.64 -11.99 6.95
N GLU A 169 -13.14 -11.38 5.88
CA GLU A 169 -13.87 -11.18 4.64
C GLU A 169 -12.90 -10.94 3.49
N VAL A 170 -13.38 -11.21 2.28
CA VAL A 170 -12.77 -10.79 1.02
C VAL A 170 -13.76 -9.87 0.33
N ALA A 171 -13.43 -8.59 0.25
CA ALA A 171 -14.23 -7.61 -0.47
C ALA A 171 -13.88 -7.71 -1.95
N GLY A 172 -14.61 -8.58 -2.65
CA GLY A 172 -14.55 -8.72 -4.10
C GLY A 172 -14.44 -10.17 -4.56
N ALA A 173 -14.02 -10.35 -5.80
CA ALA A 173 -14.02 -11.67 -6.43
C ALA A 173 -12.71 -12.40 -6.12
N ILE A 174 -12.83 -13.61 -5.58
CA ILE A 174 -11.72 -14.57 -5.59
C ILE A 174 -11.76 -15.24 -6.94
N TYR A 175 -10.80 -14.90 -7.79
CA TYR A 175 -10.58 -15.65 -8.99
C TYR A 175 -9.79 -16.89 -8.59
N ASN A 176 -10.52 -17.99 -8.47
CA ASN A 176 -9.94 -19.32 -8.45
C ASN A 176 -9.37 -19.61 -9.84
N GLU A 177 -8.36 -18.84 -10.24
CA GLU A 177 -7.56 -19.22 -11.38
C GLU A 177 -6.88 -20.52 -10.98
N ASP A 178 -7.28 -21.59 -11.66
CA ASP A 178 -6.71 -22.93 -11.56
C ASP A 178 -5.17 -22.98 -11.76
N TYR A 179 -4.53 -21.82 -11.97
CA TYR A 179 -3.11 -21.68 -12.24
C TYR A 179 -2.26 -22.31 -11.14
N TYR A 180 -2.60 -22.15 -9.86
CA TYR A 180 -1.87 -22.78 -8.74
C TYR A 180 -2.67 -23.85 -7.99
N LYS A 181 -3.78 -24.37 -8.56
CA LYS A 181 -4.71 -25.29 -7.86
C LYS A 181 -4.07 -26.57 -7.31
N ASP A 182 -2.95 -27.00 -7.87
CA ASP A 182 -2.26 -28.23 -7.47
C ASP A 182 -1.43 -28.02 -6.19
N TRP A 183 -1.35 -26.78 -5.68
CA TRP A 183 -0.59 -26.45 -4.48
C TRP A 183 -1.27 -26.98 -3.20
N PRO A 184 -0.61 -27.85 -2.42
CA PRO A 184 -1.18 -28.34 -1.17
C PRO A 184 -1.37 -27.20 -0.17
N ILE A 185 -2.48 -27.20 0.58
CA ILE A 185 -2.72 -26.18 1.62
C ILE A 185 -1.68 -26.23 2.76
N SER A 186 -0.99 -27.36 2.91
CA SER A 186 0.10 -27.53 3.86
C SER A 186 1.46 -27.06 3.32
N ALA A 187 1.55 -26.79 2.02
CA ALA A 187 2.82 -26.47 1.37
C ALA A 187 3.29 -25.07 1.76
N ARG A 188 4.59 -24.96 1.97
CA ARG A 188 5.30 -23.79 2.46
C ARG A 188 6.12 -23.15 1.35
N LEU A 189 6.07 -21.84 1.30
CA LEU A 189 6.85 -21.00 0.42
C LEU A 189 7.59 -19.98 1.29
N GLN A 190 8.92 -19.98 1.23
CA GLN A 190 9.75 -19.11 2.04
C GLN A 190 10.71 -18.33 1.15
N TYR A 191 10.71 -17.02 1.33
CA TYR A 191 11.58 -16.09 0.62
C TYR A 191 12.73 -15.64 1.51
N LYS A 192 13.84 -15.23 0.89
CA LYS A 192 14.97 -14.66 1.64
C LYS A 192 14.56 -13.38 2.34
N GLU A 193 14.91 -13.24 3.62
CA GLU A 193 14.66 -11.99 4.35
C GLU A 193 15.57 -10.86 3.86
N VAL A 194 14.98 -9.67 3.70
CA VAL A 194 15.65 -8.41 3.43
C VAL A 194 15.15 -7.36 4.41
N HIS A 195 16.09 -6.66 5.06
CA HIS A 195 15.78 -5.52 5.91
C HIS A 195 15.64 -4.25 5.08
N LEU A 196 14.65 -3.43 5.39
CA LEU A 196 14.33 -2.20 4.67
C LEU A 196 14.48 -0.99 5.58
N GLN A 197 14.93 0.13 5.02
CA GLN A 197 14.92 1.42 5.68
C GLN A 197 14.13 2.40 4.82
N SER A 198 13.47 3.35 5.45
CA SER A 198 12.85 4.47 4.75
C SER A 198 13.84 5.61 4.53
N ILE A 199 13.78 6.22 3.36
CA ILE A 199 14.43 7.49 3.03
C ILE A 199 13.36 8.46 2.50
N SER A 200 13.61 9.77 2.59
CA SER A 200 12.69 10.73 1.97
C SER A 200 12.72 10.58 0.45
N LEU A 201 11.62 10.93 -0.20
CA LEU A 201 11.54 10.92 -1.66
C LEU A 201 12.65 11.77 -2.30
N LYS A 202 12.91 12.96 -1.77
CA LYS A 202 14.03 13.80 -2.20
C LYS A 202 15.38 13.08 -2.16
N MET A 203 15.66 12.32 -1.09
CA MET A 203 16.92 11.58 -1.02
C MET A 203 17.02 10.51 -2.11
N ALA A 204 15.89 9.91 -2.49
CA ALA A 204 15.83 8.95 -3.58
C ALA A 204 16.08 9.65 -4.94
N GLN A 205 15.40 10.78 -5.19
CA GLN A 205 15.57 11.59 -6.40
C GLN A 205 17.00 12.13 -6.53
N ASP A 206 17.56 12.71 -5.46
CA ASP A 206 18.93 13.22 -5.44
C ASP A 206 19.93 12.09 -5.77
N ALA A 207 19.66 10.85 -5.35
CA ALA A 207 20.49 9.69 -5.68
C ALA A 207 20.39 9.31 -7.16
N GLU A 208 19.17 9.27 -7.70
CA GLU A 208 18.92 9.03 -9.13
C GLU A 208 19.60 10.08 -10.02
N GLU A 209 19.51 11.37 -9.67
CA GLU A 209 20.19 12.47 -10.37
C GLU A 209 21.73 12.32 -10.37
N ARG A 210 22.29 11.71 -9.33
CA ARG A 210 23.72 11.35 -9.24
C ARG A 210 24.07 10.08 -10.00
N GLY A 211 23.09 9.37 -10.57
CA GLY A 211 23.26 8.08 -11.23
C GLY A 211 23.48 6.92 -10.25
N GLU A 212 23.08 7.08 -8.99
CA GLU A 212 23.10 6.01 -8.00
C GLU A 212 21.82 5.17 -8.16
N TYR A 213 21.98 3.88 -8.46
CA TYR A 213 20.85 2.98 -8.53
C TYR A 213 20.42 2.55 -7.12
N LEU A 214 19.26 3.04 -6.68
CA LEU A 214 18.60 2.57 -5.47
C LEU A 214 17.56 1.51 -5.85
N GLU A 215 17.73 0.31 -5.31
CA GLU A 215 16.70 -0.72 -5.43
C GLU A 215 15.56 -0.38 -4.46
N GLU A 216 14.43 0.02 -5.02
CA GLU A 216 13.22 0.38 -4.28
C GLU A 216 12.36 -0.86 -4.02
N PHE A 217 11.85 -0.95 -2.80
CA PHE A 217 11.02 -2.07 -2.32
C PHE A 217 9.58 -1.63 -2.00
N GLY A 218 9.25 -0.36 -2.23
CA GLY A 218 7.93 0.22 -1.97
C GLY A 218 8.01 1.56 -1.22
N ASN A 219 6.95 1.89 -0.47
CA ASN A 219 6.77 3.23 0.10
C ASN A 219 5.99 3.25 1.44
N LEU A 220 6.20 4.32 2.20
CA LEU A 220 5.45 4.69 3.41
C LEU A 220 4.80 6.07 3.25
N GLY A 221 3.89 6.40 4.18
CA GLY A 221 3.22 7.69 4.27
C GLY A 221 1.99 7.79 3.38
N ILE A 222 2.13 7.52 2.08
CA ILE A 222 1.03 7.60 1.10
C ILE A 222 0.98 6.30 0.29
N PRO A 223 -0.21 5.72 0.02
CA PRO A 223 -0.33 4.50 -0.78
C PRO A 223 0.16 4.72 -2.22
N TYR A 224 0.68 3.65 -2.83
CA TYR A 224 1.00 3.65 -4.26
C TYR A 224 -0.09 2.92 -5.03
N TRP A 225 -0.88 3.67 -5.79
CA TRP A 225 -1.96 3.15 -6.62
C TRP A 225 -1.46 2.93 -8.05
N GLN A 226 -1.44 1.67 -8.50
CA GLN A 226 -1.08 1.33 -9.89
C GLN A 226 -2.29 1.32 -10.84
N GLN A 227 -3.48 1.22 -10.27
CA GLN A 227 -4.79 1.26 -10.93
C GLN A 227 -5.66 2.28 -10.19
N ASP A 228 -6.95 2.39 -10.54
CA ASP A 228 -7.93 3.20 -9.81
C ASP A 228 -7.80 2.97 -8.29
N TYR A 229 -7.80 4.06 -7.53
CA TYR A 229 -7.70 3.97 -6.08
C TYR A 229 -8.91 3.23 -5.51
N GLN A 230 -8.67 2.47 -4.44
CA GLN A 230 -9.74 1.88 -3.64
C GLN A 230 -9.54 2.35 -2.21
N LEU A 231 -10.48 3.13 -1.66
CA LEU A 231 -10.32 3.62 -0.30
C LEU A 231 -10.45 2.48 0.72
N PRO A 232 -9.49 2.33 1.65
CA PRO A 232 -9.49 1.22 2.59
C PRO A 232 -10.41 1.53 3.76
N TYR A 233 -11.66 1.04 3.72
CA TYR A 233 -12.58 1.14 4.85
C TYR A 233 -12.56 -0.15 5.67
N CYS A 234 -12.46 -0.03 6.99
CA CYS A 234 -12.52 -1.18 7.88
C CYS A 234 -13.92 -1.80 7.85
N PRO A 235 -14.08 -3.11 7.55
CA PRO A 235 -15.40 -3.74 7.44
C PRO A 235 -16.16 -3.78 8.78
N LYS A 236 -15.44 -3.66 9.90
CA LYS A 236 -16.02 -3.71 11.25
C LYS A 236 -16.49 -2.36 11.77
N SER A 237 -15.77 -1.28 11.46
CA SER A 237 -16.06 0.07 12.00
C SER A 237 -16.55 1.06 10.95
N GLY A 238 -16.39 0.77 9.66
CA GLY A 238 -16.65 1.69 8.56
C GLY A 238 -15.67 2.86 8.47
N ARG A 239 -14.63 2.91 9.31
CA ARG A 239 -13.65 4.00 9.31
C ARG A 239 -12.57 3.78 8.27
N LEU A 240 -12.06 4.89 7.72
CA LEU A 240 -10.88 4.91 6.86
C LEU A 240 -9.67 4.34 7.63
N MET A 241 -8.96 3.41 6.99
CA MET A 241 -7.78 2.75 7.52
C MET A 241 -6.52 3.56 7.19
N LYS A 242 -5.47 3.39 8.00
CA LYS A 242 -4.19 4.06 7.82
C LYS A 242 -3.24 3.17 7.04
N LEU A 243 -2.49 3.72 6.10
CA LEU A 243 -1.43 3.00 5.41
C LEU A 243 -0.36 2.55 6.39
N ILE A 244 0.04 1.29 6.28
CA ILE A 244 1.22 0.73 6.94
C ILE A 244 2.41 0.81 5.99
N ALA A 245 2.28 0.20 4.81
CA ALA A 245 3.30 0.20 3.77
C ALA A 245 2.67 -0.23 2.45
N SER A 246 3.33 0.15 1.36
CA SER A 246 3.15 -0.48 0.06
C SER A 246 4.46 -1.19 -0.29
N PHE A 247 4.39 -2.39 -0.86
CA PHE A 247 5.56 -3.16 -1.26
C PHE A 247 5.54 -3.49 -2.75
N THR A 248 6.71 -3.31 -3.38
CA THR A 248 7.01 -3.65 -4.78
C THR A 248 8.31 -4.44 -4.80
N THR A 249 8.30 -5.72 -5.22
CA THR A 249 9.48 -6.60 -5.05
C THR A 249 9.91 -7.37 -6.29
N TYR A 250 9.41 -6.99 -7.46
CA TYR A 250 9.57 -7.76 -8.70
C TYR A 250 11.02 -8.14 -8.99
N GLY A 251 11.34 -9.43 -8.86
CA GLY A 251 12.67 -9.98 -9.14
C GLY A 251 13.75 -9.76 -8.05
N SER A 252 13.45 -9.05 -6.97
CA SER A 252 14.46 -8.63 -5.98
C SER A 252 14.67 -9.61 -4.83
N ILE A 253 13.63 -10.35 -4.46
CA ILE A 253 13.65 -11.21 -3.27
C ILE A 253 13.58 -12.69 -3.70
N PRO A 254 14.70 -13.45 -3.69
CA PRO A 254 14.71 -14.81 -4.19
C PRO A 254 14.00 -15.79 -3.25
N LEU A 255 13.44 -16.84 -3.85
CA LEU A 255 12.92 -18.01 -3.15
C LEU A 255 14.05 -18.72 -2.40
N LEU A 256 13.84 -18.95 -1.10
CA LEU A 256 14.78 -19.68 -0.26
C LEU A 256 14.39 -21.15 -0.16
N HIS A 257 13.10 -21.43 0.00
CA HIS A 257 12.60 -22.80 0.17
C HIS A 257 11.17 -22.94 -0.36
N SER A 258 10.90 -24.09 -0.98
CA SER A 258 9.56 -24.60 -1.17
C SER A 258 9.55 -26.11 -0.94
N ASP A 259 8.50 -26.61 -0.30
CA ASP A 259 8.25 -28.05 -0.14
C ASP A 259 7.40 -28.63 -1.29
N TYR A 260 7.05 -27.81 -2.27
CA TYR A 260 6.30 -28.21 -3.45
C TYR A 260 6.98 -27.71 -4.73
N GLN A 261 6.97 -28.56 -5.76
CA GLN A 261 7.48 -28.21 -7.07
C GLN A 261 6.42 -28.54 -8.12
N PHE A 262 6.04 -27.54 -8.91
CA PHE A 262 5.11 -27.75 -10.01
C PHE A 262 5.78 -28.56 -11.12
N SER A 263 5.00 -29.40 -11.80
CA SER A 263 5.46 -30.04 -13.03
C SER A 263 5.67 -29.06 -14.18
N ASP A 264 4.95 -27.92 -14.15
CA ASP A 264 5.09 -26.82 -15.09
C ASP A 264 6.25 -25.89 -14.66
N PRO A 265 7.34 -25.79 -15.45
CA PRO A 265 8.46 -24.91 -15.14
C PRO A 265 8.07 -23.43 -15.03
N SER A 266 7.04 -23.00 -15.76
CA SER A 266 6.58 -21.60 -15.77
C SER A 266 6.05 -21.19 -14.41
N LYS A 267 5.30 -22.09 -13.73
CA LYS A 267 4.81 -21.86 -12.37
C LYS A 267 5.96 -21.76 -11.36
N ASN A 268 6.99 -22.61 -11.51
CA ASN A 268 8.17 -22.55 -10.65
C ASN A 268 8.96 -21.24 -10.85
N ASN A 269 9.06 -20.75 -12.09
CA ASN A 269 9.69 -19.47 -12.40
C ASN A 269 8.91 -18.30 -11.77
N ASN A 270 7.57 -18.35 -11.79
CA ASN A 270 6.74 -17.29 -11.21
C ASN A 270 6.91 -17.17 -9.68
N ILE A 271 7.16 -18.28 -8.98
CA ILE A 271 7.39 -18.26 -7.52
C ILE A 271 8.87 -18.08 -7.15
N ALA A 272 9.78 -18.01 -8.13
CA ALA A 272 11.23 -17.94 -7.88
C ALA A 272 11.65 -16.65 -7.17
N HIS A 273 10.81 -15.60 -7.22
CA HIS A 273 10.99 -14.37 -6.47
C HIS A 273 9.68 -13.95 -5.82
N LEU A 274 9.73 -13.30 -4.66
CA LEU A 274 8.55 -12.70 -4.05
C LEU A 274 8.06 -11.61 -5.00
N SER A 275 6.86 -11.80 -5.53
CA SER A 275 6.25 -10.88 -6.48
C SER A 275 4.75 -10.81 -6.21
N PHE A 276 4.16 -9.64 -6.37
CA PHE A 276 2.73 -9.44 -6.19
C PHE A 276 2.08 -9.46 -7.58
N TRP A 277 1.75 -10.67 -8.05
CA TRP A 277 1.18 -10.91 -9.39
C TRP A 277 1.99 -10.30 -10.54
N GLY A 278 3.31 -10.49 -10.50
CA GLY A 278 4.25 -9.86 -11.43
C GLY A 278 4.79 -8.56 -10.85
N SER A 279 4.65 -7.46 -11.60
CA SER A 279 5.12 -6.12 -11.20
C SER A 279 4.11 -5.35 -10.34
N GLY A 280 3.21 -6.07 -9.67
CA GLY A 280 2.20 -5.45 -8.82
C GLY A 280 2.75 -4.94 -7.49
N THR A 281 1.88 -4.23 -6.78
CA THR A 281 2.10 -3.60 -5.49
C THR A 281 1.14 -4.16 -4.47
N LEU A 282 1.66 -4.64 -3.34
CA LEU A 282 0.85 -4.94 -2.17
C LEU A 282 0.70 -3.69 -1.30
N ASN A 283 -0.50 -3.12 -1.22
CA ASN A 283 -0.83 -2.05 -0.30
C ASN A 283 -1.44 -2.63 0.99
N ILE A 284 -0.97 -2.16 2.15
CA ILE A 284 -1.33 -2.68 3.47
C ILE A 284 -1.85 -1.55 4.34
N PHE A 285 -3.05 -1.70 4.89
CA PHE A 285 -3.72 -0.70 5.71
C PHE A 285 -4.19 -1.30 7.04
N MET A 286 -4.30 -0.48 8.08
CA MET A 286 -4.84 -0.91 9.38
C MET A 286 -5.79 0.12 9.99
N GLU A 287 -6.84 -0.38 10.62
CA GLU A 287 -7.64 0.38 11.57
C GLU A 287 -7.19 0.01 13.00
N PRO A 288 -6.51 0.93 13.71
CA PRO A 288 -5.75 0.57 14.92
C PRO A 288 -6.62 0.17 16.12
N GLU A 289 -7.86 0.67 16.22
CA GLU A 289 -8.74 0.34 17.36
C GLU A 289 -9.33 -1.06 17.24
N THR A 290 -9.80 -1.41 16.04
CA THR A 290 -10.37 -2.72 15.72
C THR A 290 -9.33 -3.76 15.39
N LYS A 291 -8.07 -3.35 15.15
CA LYS A 291 -6.94 -4.22 14.79
C LYS A 291 -7.17 -5.00 13.49
N ILE A 292 -8.00 -4.46 12.61
CA ILE A 292 -8.23 -5.06 11.29
C ILE A 292 -7.17 -4.52 10.33
N VAL A 293 -6.57 -5.44 9.57
CA VAL A 293 -5.63 -5.14 8.50
C VAL A 293 -6.29 -5.45 7.16
N GLY A 294 -6.33 -4.46 6.28
CA GLY A 294 -6.80 -4.58 4.91
C GLY A 294 -5.62 -4.64 3.97
N MET A 295 -5.61 -5.60 3.04
CA MET A 295 -4.55 -5.75 2.05
C MET A 295 -5.14 -5.90 0.66
N ILE A 296 -4.56 -5.19 -0.30
CA ILE A 296 -4.92 -5.25 -1.72
C ILE A 296 -3.65 -5.31 -2.55
N VAL A 297 -3.64 -6.21 -3.54
CA VAL A 297 -2.62 -6.18 -4.58
C VAL A 297 -3.21 -5.51 -5.81
N GLN A 298 -2.48 -4.55 -6.36
CA GLN A 298 -2.77 -3.96 -7.66
C GLN A 298 -1.63 -4.29 -8.61
N GLY A 299 -1.91 -4.43 -9.89
CA GLY A 299 -0.90 -4.73 -10.90
C GLY A 299 -1.45 -4.58 -12.31
N SER A 300 -0.55 -4.38 -13.26
CA SER A 300 -0.85 -4.26 -14.70
C SER A 300 -0.97 -5.61 -15.39
#